data_AF-A0A0Q5Z6W5-F1
#
_entry.id   AF-A0A0Q5Z6W5-F1
#
_cell.length_a   1.000
_cell.length_b   1.000
_cell.length_c   1.000
_cell.angle_alpha   90.00
_cell.angle_beta   90.00
_cell.angle_gamma   90.00
#
_symmetry.space_group_name_H-M   'P 1'
#
loop_
_entity.id
_entity.type
_entity.pdbx_description
1 polymer ?
#
loop_
_entity_poly.entity_id
_entity_poly.type
_entity_poly.pdbx_seq_one_letter_code
_entity_poly.pdbx_strand_id
1 'polypeptide(L)'
;MVNYLPVPAGTGDSVPAHLHDLIDPSDLGPIERVPLIPDAARRHHHVFVPADHRFKAAARFLQALWREDRDLPIGYHTDSLGKRRRRLGSCIGTSAGEQGTNFIHPDIVPVVARALAYREPGAVYDVDRLKTNLLSSQPLTFNLFGLLARDLALATRFMAEFIPGLMKDVTDLAFEHSPGRGDARFTQDGTAFDVVVRGRSETGERLFVGIEIKYSESSFETVPRFSPRYAAIAPTANLFVDPAAAALRANPCQQLFRQHCLAATILDQGLADRAVLVLIAPQHNTLTATAATTFTRHLRDPAGGPIPFIPRTLEQAITALAATGLTDHARALHRRYADWWLVDGELQLDATPSETNLFVHPRNANRTRPRPEAQPHRKAA
;
A
#
# COMPACT_ATOMS: atom_id res chain seq x y z
N MET A 1 -13.91 -15.37 -33.83
CA MET A 1 -14.48 -14.63 -32.69
C MET A 1 -14.15 -15.40 -31.43
N VAL A 2 -13.05 -15.04 -30.77
CA VAL A 2 -12.71 -15.61 -29.46
C VAL A 2 -13.49 -14.79 -28.44
N ASN A 3 -14.48 -15.41 -27.79
CA ASN A 3 -15.18 -14.82 -26.66
C ASN A 3 -14.17 -14.68 -25.52
N TYR A 4 -13.55 -13.51 -25.40
CA TYR A 4 -12.92 -13.12 -24.14
C TYR A 4 -14.05 -13.00 -23.12
N LEU A 5 -14.13 -13.97 -22.21
CA LEU A 5 -14.95 -13.82 -21.02
C LEU A 5 -14.50 -12.52 -20.34
N PRO A 6 -15.41 -11.56 -20.09
CA PRO A 6 -15.07 -10.39 -19.31
C PRO A 6 -14.54 -10.88 -17.97
N VAL A 7 -13.33 -10.45 -17.60
CA VAL A 7 -12.89 -10.53 -16.20
C VAL A 7 -13.97 -9.78 -15.42
N PRO A 8 -14.76 -10.45 -14.55
CA PRO A 8 -15.81 -9.76 -13.84
C PRO A 8 -15.18 -8.58 -13.11
N ALA A 9 -15.85 -7.43 -13.15
CA ALA A 9 -15.57 -6.37 -12.19
C ALA A 9 -15.95 -6.93 -10.81
N GLY A 10 -15.03 -7.68 -10.22
CA GLY A 10 -15.23 -8.40 -8.97
C GLY A 10 -15.37 -7.40 -7.85
N THR A 11 -16.62 -7.15 -7.46
CA THR A 11 -16.97 -6.78 -6.11
C THR A 11 -16.42 -7.87 -5.18
N GLY A 12 -15.21 -7.67 -4.64
CA GLY A 12 -14.71 -8.42 -3.49
C GLY A 12 -14.87 -9.95 -3.57
N ASP A 13 -14.45 -10.58 -4.67
CA ASP A 13 -14.29 -12.04 -4.65
C ASP A 13 -13.20 -12.36 -3.62
N SER A 14 -13.65 -12.83 -2.47
CA SER A 14 -12.84 -13.38 -1.39
C SER A 14 -11.84 -14.37 -1.97
N VAL A 15 -10.58 -14.31 -1.52
CA VAL A 15 -9.59 -15.34 -1.82
C VAL A 15 -10.22 -16.71 -1.53
N PRO A 16 -10.25 -17.66 -2.48
CA PRO A 16 -10.78 -19.00 -2.23
C PRO A 16 -10.17 -19.59 -0.96
N ALA A 17 -10.99 -20.18 -0.07
CA ALA A 17 -10.54 -20.62 1.25
C ALA A 17 -9.26 -21.48 1.23
N HIS A 18 -9.18 -22.45 0.31
CA HIS A 18 -8.01 -23.32 0.14
C HIS A 18 -6.71 -22.57 -0.21
N LEU A 19 -6.82 -21.39 -0.81
CA LEU A 19 -5.68 -20.54 -1.14
C LEU A 19 -5.29 -19.62 0.04
N HIS A 20 -6.24 -19.28 0.92
CA HIS A 20 -5.96 -18.60 2.18
C HIS A 20 -5.13 -19.50 3.11
N ASP A 21 -5.47 -20.79 3.18
CA ASP A 21 -4.76 -21.79 3.99
C ASP A 21 -3.27 -21.93 3.59
N LEU A 22 -2.92 -21.61 2.35
CA LEU A 22 -1.52 -21.63 1.90
C LEU A 22 -0.68 -20.57 2.61
N ILE A 23 -1.27 -19.40 2.92
CA ILE A 23 -0.56 -18.22 3.41
C ILE A 23 -0.80 -17.95 4.90
N ASP A 24 -1.89 -18.45 5.46
CA ASP A 24 -2.22 -18.38 6.88
C ASP A 24 -2.72 -19.74 7.40
N PRO A 25 -1.82 -20.55 7.99
CA PRO A 25 -2.17 -21.87 8.53
C PRO A 25 -2.72 -21.80 9.98
N SER A 26 -3.08 -20.62 10.49
CA SER A 26 -3.48 -20.45 11.89
C SER A 26 -4.86 -21.03 12.23
N ASP A 27 -5.67 -21.35 11.22
CA ASP A 27 -7.08 -21.78 11.35
C ASP A 27 -7.97 -20.79 12.14
N LEU A 28 -7.52 -19.55 12.36
CA LEU A 28 -8.27 -18.52 13.10
C LEU A 28 -9.38 -17.86 12.26
N GLY A 29 -9.37 -18.12 10.94
CA GLY A 29 -10.30 -17.52 9.99
C GLY A 29 -10.01 -16.04 9.69
N PRO A 30 -10.85 -15.37 8.89
CA PRO A 30 -10.61 -13.98 8.50
C PRO A 30 -10.95 -13.00 9.64
N ILE A 31 -10.08 -12.00 9.84
CA ILE A 31 -10.45 -10.81 10.62
C ILE A 31 -11.37 -9.91 9.79
N GLU A 32 -12.58 -9.66 10.30
CA GLU A 32 -13.53 -8.76 9.61
C GLU A 32 -13.05 -7.31 9.61
N ARG A 33 -12.45 -6.85 10.72
CA ARG A 33 -12.05 -5.45 10.92
C ARG A 33 -10.78 -5.36 11.73
N VAL A 34 -9.76 -4.68 11.21
CA VAL A 34 -8.54 -4.34 11.97
C VAL A 34 -8.90 -3.62 13.27
N PRO A 35 -8.30 -3.92 14.44
CA PRO A 35 -8.74 -3.37 15.72
C PRO A 35 -8.53 -1.85 15.85
N LEU A 36 -9.28 -1.21 16.76
CA LEU A 36 -8.95 0.15 17.23
C LEU A 36 -7.93 0.02 18.36
N ILE A 37 -6.66 0.28 18.03
CA ILE A 37 -5.55 0.08 18.95
C ILE A 37 -5.48 1.25 19.96
N PRO A 38 -5.54 0.99 21.28
CA PRO A 38 -5.43 2.02 22.30
C PRO A 38 -4.13 2.84 22.19
N ASP A 39 -4.20 4.11 22.55
CA ASP A 39 -3.03 5.01 22.56
C ASP A 39 -1.87 4.47 23.41
N ALA A 40 -2.18 3.85 24.54
CA ALA A 40 -1.18 3.27 25.44
C ALA A 40 -0.36 2.18 24.74
N ALA A 41 -1.02 1.19 24.14
CA ALA A 41 -0.37 0.14 23.35
C ALA A 41 0.42 0.73 22.18
N ARG A 42 -0.15 1.67 21.42
CA ARG A 42 0.57 2.34 20.32
C ARG A 42 1.82 3.09 20.80
N ARG A 43 1.79 3.67 22.01
CA ARG A 43 2.96 4.35 22.60
C ARG A 43 4.00 3.36 23.10
N HIS A 44 3.57 2.21 23.63
CA HIS A 44 4.43 1.12 24.09
C HIS A 44 5.37 0.65 22.96
N HIS A 45 4.81 0.32 21.79
CA HIS A 45 5.59 -0.08 20.61
C HIS A 45 6.17 1.09 19.79
N HIS A 46 6.15 2.32 20.33
CA HIS A 46 6.64 3.52 19.63
C HIS A 46 5.99 3.79 18.26
N VAL A 47 4.70 3.47 18.08
CA VAL A 47 3.96 3.62 16.82
C VAL A 47 2.82 4.66 16.89
N PHE A 48 2.66 5.38 18.01
CA PHE A 48 1.62 6.39 18.11
C PHE A 48 1.87 7.60 17.19
N VAL A 49 0.99 7.76 16.18
CA VAL A 49 0.93 8.93 15.30
C VAL A 49 -0.51 9.45 15.27
N PRO A 50 -0.80 10.66 15.79
CA PRO A 50 -2.17 11.17 15.89
C PRO A 50 -2.95 11.24 14.56
N ALA A 51 -2.25 11.46 13.45
CA ALA A 51 -2.85 11.61 12.13
C ALA A 51 -3.09 10.27 11.39
N ASP A 52 -2.70 9.13 11.97
CA ASP A 52 -2.97 7.83 11.35
C ASP A 52 -4.47 7.51 11.43
N HIS A 53 -5.07 7.18 10.29
CA HIS A 53 -6.37 6.52 10.25
C HIS A 53 -6.27 5.08 10.78
N ARG A 54 -7.42 4.46 11.08
CA ARG A 54 -7.52 3.13 11.69
C ARG A 54 -6.60 2.09 11.03
N PHE A 55 -6.69 1.93 9.70
CA PHE A 55 -5.85 0.98 8.98
C PHE A 55 -4.35 1.27 9.11
N LYS A 56 -3.93 2.52 8.90
CA LYS A 56 -2.52 2.91 8.98
C LYS A 56 -1.95 2.71 10.39
N ALA A 57 -2.74 2.99 11.43
CA ALA A 57 -2.35 2.72 12.81
C ALA A 57 -2.12 1.21 13.04
N ALA A 58 -3.01 0.35 12.52
CA ALA A 58 -2.87 -1.11 12.61
C ALA A 58 -1.69 -1.64 11.80
N ALA A 59 -1.54 -1.22 10.54
CA ALA A 59 -0.40 -1.58 9.71
C ALA A 59 0.93 -1.13 10.35
N ARG A 60 0.98 0.07 10.94
CA ARG A 60 2.17 0.55 11.66
C ARG A 60 2.51 -0.30 12.88
N PHE A 61 1.49 -0.67 13.64
CA PHE A 61 1.64 -1.56 14.79
C PHE A 61 2.18 -2.92 14.37
N LEU A 62 1.60 -3.53 13.33
CA LEU A 62 2.06 -4.78 12.74
C LEU A 62 3.55 -4.70 12.31
N GLN A 63 3.98 -3.58 11.72
CA GLN A 63 5.39 -3.39 11.37
C GLN A 63 6.32 -3.32 12.59
N ALA A 64 5.84 -2.80 13.74
CA ALA A 64 6.63 -2.81 14.96
C ALA A 64 6.75 -4.22 15.55
N LEU A 65 5.67 -5.00 15.55
CA LEU A 65 5.73 -6.41 15.96
C LEU A 65 6.69 -7.21 15.07
N TRP A 66 6.62 -7.03 13.75
CA TRP A 66 7.53 -7.71 12.81
C TRP A 66 9.00 -7.37 13.07
N ARG A 67 9.29 -6.11 13.43
CA ARG A 67 10.63 -5.64 13.80
C ARG A 67 11.11 -6.30 15.10
N GLU A 68 10.24 -6.33 16.11
CA GLU A 68 10.51 -6.85 17.45
C GLU A 68 10.77 -8.36 17.43
N ASP A 69 9.95 -9.12 16.69
CA ASP A 69 10.11 -10.56 16.43
C ASP A 69 11.45 -10.93 15.77
N ARG A 70 12.18 -9.94 15.23
CA ARG A 70 13.49 -10.12 14.57
C ARG A 70 14.64 -9.43 15.28
N ASP A 71 14.40 -8.93 16.50
CA ASP A 71 15.38 -8.16 17.29
C ASP A 71 16.00 -6.99 16.52
N LEU A 72 15.27 -6.41 15.56
CA LEU A 72 15.79 -5.34 14.72
C LEU A 72 15.79 -4.02 15.51
N PRO A 73 16.90 -3.27 15.53
CA PRO A 73 16.97 -2.02 16.28
C PRO A 73 15.97 -1.02 15.70
N ILE A 74 15.22 -0.35 16.59
CA ILE A 74 14.28 0.69 16.18
C ILE A 74 15.00 1.88 15.53
N GLY A 75 14.45 2.33 14.41
CA GLY A 75 14.92 3.45 13.63
C GLY A 75 14.28 4.77 14.02
N TYR A 76 14.49 5.75 13.15
CA TYR A 76 13.95 7.08 13.32
C TYR A 76 13.18 7.50 12.07
N HIS A 77 12.09 8.24 12.29
CA HIS A 77 11.37 8.93 11.25
C HIS A 77 11.66 10.42 11.35
N THR A 78 11.98 11.03 10.21
CA THR A 78 12.13 12.47 10.07
C THR A 78 10.86 13.04 9.45
N ASP A 79 10.35 14.15 9.96
CA ASP A 79 9.21 14.83 9.33
C ASP A 79 9.55 15.33 7.90
N SER A 80 8.51 15.64 7.12
CA SER A 80 8.66 16.10 5.74
C SER A 80 9.43 17.42 5.59
N LEU A 81 9.65 18.15 6.69
CA LEU A 81 10.44 19.39 6.72
C LEU A 81 11.90 19.14 7.12
N GLY A 82 12.28 17.90 7.45
CA GLY A 82 13.63 17.56 7.92
C GLY A 82 13.94 18.01 9.35
N LYS A 83 12.97 18.58 10.08
CA LYS A 83 13.21 19.35 11.31
C LYS A 83 13.10 18.52 12.57
N ARG A 84 12.30 17.46 12.56
CA ARG A 84 12.06 16.63 13.75
C ARG A 84 12.33 15.18 13.44
N ARG A 85 13.26 14.60 14.19
CA ARG A 85 13.60 13.19 14.18
C ARG A 85 13.04 12.53 15.43
N ARG A 86 12.24 11.49 15.29
CA ARG A 86 11.69 10.71 16.43
C ARG A 86 11.87 9.23 16.22
N ARG A 87 12.07 8.47 17.31
CA ARG A 87 11.99 7.01 17.26
C ARG A 87 10.60 6.60 16.80
N LEU A 88 10.52 5.61 15.92
CA LEU A 88 9.25 5.11 15.40
C LEU A 88 9.37 3.60 15.17
N GLY A 89 8.48 2.82 15.80
CA GLY A 89 8.55 1.35 15.84
C GLY A 89 8.47 0.70 14.45
N SER A 90 7.80 1.36 13.51
CA SER A 90 7.73 0.98 12.09
C SER A 90 8.98 1.36 11.28
N CYS A 91 10.08 1.74 11.92
CA CYS A 91 11.35 2.02 11.27
C CYS A 91 12.45 1.16 11.89
N ILE A 92 13.43 0.76 11.08
CA ILE A 92 14.63 0.06 11.52
C ILE A 92 15.85 0.98 11.53
N GLY A 93 16.84 0.65 12.34
CA GLY A 93 18.10 1.39 12.41
C GLY A 93 18.82 1.41 11.06
N THR A 94 19.52 2.51 10.77
CA THR A 94 20.23 2.70 9.49
C THR A 94 21.19 1.56 9.17
N SER A 95 21.95 1.06 10.17
CA SER A 95 22.86 -0.08 9.95
C SER A 95 22.14 -1.34 9.48
N ALA A 96 20.93 -1.62 9.99
CA ALA A 96 20.12 -2.76 9.55
C ALA A 96 19.55 -2.50 8.14
N GLY A 97 19.09 -1.27 7.89
CA GLY A 97 18.64 -0.85 6.55
C GLY A 97 19.71 -0.98 5.46
N GLU A 98 20.97 -0.64 5.77
CA GLU A 98 22.11 -0.81 4.86
C GLU A 98 22.43 -2.28 4.58
N GLN A 99 22.12 -3.18 5.51
CA GLN A 99 22.25 -4.63 5.32
C GLN A 99 21.06 -5.22 4.54
N GLY A 100 20.09 -4.40 4.14
CA GLY A 100 18.92 -4.85 3.38
C GLY A 100 17.88 -5.59 4.23
N THR A 101 17.89 -5.46 5.56
CA THR A 101 16.97 -6.20 6.44
C THR A 101 15.51 -5.75 6.31
N ASN A 102 15.23 -4.68 5.54
CA ASN A 102 13.87 -4.31 5.14
C ASN A 102 13.30 -5.20 4.03
N PHE A 103 14.11 -6.09 3.44
CA PHE A 103 13.67 -7.03 2.41
C PHE A 103 13.57 -8.45 2.99
N ILE A 104 12.46 -9.13 2.69
CA ILE A 104 12.13 -10.43 3.30
C ILE A 104 13.10 -11.52 2.84
N HIS A 105 13.48 -11.50 1.56
CA HIS A 105 14.34 -12.50 0.97
C HIS A 105 15.69 -11.87 0.55
N PRO A 106 16.84 -12.49 0.87
CA PRO A 106 18.16 -11.92 0.58
C PRO A 106 18.37 -11.64 -0.92
N ASP A 107 17.83 -12.49 -1.81
CA ASP A 107 17.91 -12.27 -3.26
C ASP A 107 17.20 -11.00 -3.77
N ILE A 108 16.40 -10.33 -2.96
CA ILE A 108 15.77 -9.05 -3.32
C ILE A 108 16.77 -7.89 -3.19
N VAL A 109 17.76 -8.00 -2.29
CA VAL A 109 18.75 -6.92 -2.06
C VAL A 109 19.53 -6.57 -3.33
N PRO A 110 20.04 -7.53 -4.13
CA PRO A 110 20.67 -7.23 -5.42
C PRO A 110 19.72 -6.56 -6.43
N VAL A 111 18.42 -6.88 -6.40
CA VAL A 111 17.42 -6.26 -7.30
C VAL A 111 17.22 -4.80 -6.94
N VAL A 112 17.11 -4.50 -5.64
CA VAL A 112 17.03 -3.13 -5.12
C VAL A 112 18.28 -2.34 -5.46
N ALA A 113 19.46 -2.92 -5.23
CA ALA A 113 20.74 -2.28 -5.57
C ALA A 113 20.82 -1.93 -7.06
N ARG A 114 20.41 -2.87 -7.94
CA ARG A 114 20.35 -2.63 -9.38
C ARG A 114 19.33 -1.54 -9.73
N ALA A 115 18.12 -1.58 -9.17
CA ALA A 115 17.09 -0.57 -9.42
C ALA A 115 17.57 0.84 -9.01
N LEU A 116 18.27 0.97 -7.90
CA LEU A 116 18.84 2.25 -7.46
C LEU A 116 19.99 2.73 -8.35
N ALA A 117 20.86 1.82 -8.79
CA ALA A 117 22.02 2.15 -9.63
C ALA A 117 21.61 2.55 -11.07
N TYR A 118 20.57 1.92 -11.60
CA TYR A 118 20.09 2.11 -12.98
C TYR A 118 18.74 2.81 -13.06
N ARG A 119 18.33 3.50 -11.99
CA ARG A 119 17.06 4.25 -11.96
C ARG A 119 16.98 5.22 -13.12
N GLU A 120 15.77 5.33 -13.68
CA GLU A 120 15.53 6.25 -14.80
C GLU A 120 15.84 7.70 -14.41
N PRO A 121 16.31 8.54 -15.35
CA PRO A 121 16.49 9.96 -15.09
C PRO A 121 15.22 10.59 -14.53
N GLY A 122 15.31 11.19 -13.34
CA GLY A 122 14.18 11.81 -12.64
C GLY A 122 13.26 10.85 -11.87
N ALA A 123 13.58 9.55 -11.79
CA ALA A 123 12.92 8.64 -10.84
C ALA A 123 13.18 9.08 -9.39
N VAL A 124 12.16 8.97 -8.55
CA VAL A 124 12.09 9.52 -7.19
C VAL A 124 12.15 8.38 -6.15
N TYR A 125 13.34 7.83 -6.00
CA TYR A 125 13.63 6.92 -4.90
C TYR A 125 13.98 7.71 -3.62
N ASP A 126 13.12 7.61 -2.60
CA ASP A 126 13.52 7.96 -1.24
C ASP A 126 14.30 6.76 -0.66
N VAL A 127 15.63 6.82 -0.80
CA VAL A 127 16.52 5.69 -0.45
C VAL A 127 16.45 5.37 1.05
N ASP A 128 16.35 6.37 1.90
CA ASP A 128 16.23 6.17 3.35
C ASP A 128 14.88 5.51 3.67
N ARG A 129 13.78 6.02 3.11
CA ARG A 129 12.46 5.39 3.26
C ARG A 129 12.47 3.95 2.76
N LEU A 130 13.08 3.68 1.61
CA LEU A 130 13.18 2.34 1.03
C LEU A 130 13.96 1.38 1.95
N LYS A 131 15.06 1.84 2.56
CA LYS A 131 15.89 1.01 3.42
C LYS A 131 15.39 0.87 4.85
N THR A 132 14.73 1.88 5.41
CA THR A 132 14.48 1.91 6.86
C THR A 132 13.01 2.00 7.26
N ASN A 133 12.09 2.33 6.36
CA ASN A 133 10.66 2.46 6.70
C ASN A 133 9.90 1.18 6.35
N LEU A 134 9.56 0.39 7.37
CA LEU A 134 8.86 -0.88 7.21
C LEU A 134 7.42 -0.70 6.70
N LEU A 135 6.79 0.45 6.97
CA LEU A 135 5.41 0.79 6.61
C LEU A 135 5.27 1.34 5.17
N SER A 136 6.40 1.53 4.47
CA SER A 136 6.41 2.10 3.12
C SER A 136 5.91 1.10 2.08
N SER A 137 5.12 1.56 1.10
CA SER A 137 4.77 0.75 -0.08
C SER A 137 5.99 0.42 -0.93
N GLN A 138 7.03 1.25 -0.96
CA GLN A 138 8.21 1.02 -1.80
C GLN A 138 8.97 -0.28 -1.49
N PRO A 139 9.34 -0.61 -0.24
CA PRO A 139 9.89 -1.92 0.09
C PRO A 139 8.86 -3.05 -0.06
N LEU A 140 7.56 -2.80 0.15
CA LEU A 140 6.51 -3.79 -0.17
C LEU A 140 6.55 -4.16 -1.66
N THR A 141 6.69 -3.18 -2.54
CA THR A 141 6.82 -3.39 -3.99
C THR A 141 7.97 -4.33 -4.33
N PHE A 142 9.16 -4.09 -3.76
CA PHE A 142 10.30 -5.00 -3.96
C PHE A 142 10.10 -6.36 -3.29
N ASN A 143 9.44 -6.42 -2.12
CA ASN A 143 9.13 -7.68 -1.45
C ASN A 143 8.16 -8.56 -2.25
N LEU A 144 7.23 -7.96 -3.00
CA LEU A 144 6.32 -8.70 -3.88
C LEU A 144 6.97 -9.10 -5.21
N PHE A 145 7.65 -8.16 -5.87
CA PHE A 145 8.08 -8.33 -7.26
C PHE A 145 9.58 -8.61 -7.43
N GLY A 146 10.39 -8.51 -6.39
CA GLY A 146 11.85 -8.65 -6.48
C GLY A 146 12.30 -10.02 -6.95
N LEU A 147 11.71 -11.10 -6.42
CA LEU A 147 12.00 -12.47 -6.88
C LEU A 147 11.48 -12.70 -8.30
N LEU A 148 10.31 -12.15 -8.64
CA LEU A 148 9.74 -12.21 -9.99
C LEU A 148 10.64 -11.51 -11.03
N ALA A 149 11.24 -10.38 -10.67
CA ALA A 149 12.16 -9.65 -11.55
C ALA A 149 13.47 -10.42 -11.83
N ARG A 150 13.79 -11.43 -11.01
CA ARG A 150 14.96 -12.32 -11.21
C ARG A 150 14.63 -13.57 -12.01
N ASP A 151 13.37 -14.00 -12.00
CA ASP A 151 12.90 -15.19 -12.69
C ASP A 151 11.60 -14.86 -13.45
N LEU A 152 11.73 -14.57 -14.74
CA LEU A 152 10.58 -14.22 -15.57
C LEU A 152 9.65 -15.41 -15.85
N ALA A 153 10.12 -16.65 -15.70
CA ALA A 153 9.25 -17.83 -15.79
C ALA A 153 8.37 -17.92 -14.53
N LEU A 154 8.93 -17.61 -13.36
CA LEU A 154 8.16 -17.42 -12.13
C LEU A 154 7.20 -16.24 -12.25
N ALA A 155 7.63 -15.10 -12.80
CA ALA A 155 6.75 -13.95 -13.07
C ALA A 155 5.59 -14.33 -13.99
N THR A 156 5.84 -15.15 -15.02
CA THR A 156 4.81 -15.66 -15.92
C THR A 156 3.78 -16.50 -15.17
N ARG A 157 4.21 -17.45 -14.33
CA ARG A 157 3.29 -18.23 -13.49
C ARG A 157 2.50 -17.33 -12.53
N PHE A 158 3.16 -16.35 -11.91
CA PHE A 158 2.50 -15.38 -11.04
C PHE A 158 1.40 -14.62 -11.78
N MET A 159 1.67 -14.09 -12.98
CA MET A 159 0.67 -13.35 -13.74
C MET A 159 -0.49 -14.24 -14.21
N ALA A 160 -0.23 -15.52 -14.51
CA ALA A 160 -1.27 -16.49 -14.84
C ALA A 160 -2.25 -16.73 -13.67
N GLU A 161 -1.75 -16.71 -12.42
CA GLU A 161 -2.59 -16.81 -11.21
C GLU A 161 -3.24 -15.47 -10.84
N PHE A 162 -2.49 -14.38 -10.93
CA PHE A 162 -2.91 -13.06 -10.44
C PHE A 162 -3.92 -12.38 -11.37
N ILE A 163 -3.73 -12.50 -12.69
CA ILE A 163 -4.65 -11.99 -13.71
C ILE A 163 -4.79 -13.05 -14.82
N PRO A 164 -5.60 -14.10 -14.59
CA PRO A 164 -5.73 -15.21 -15.51
C PRO A 164 -6.10 -14.79 -16.94
N GLY A 165 -5.42 -15.39 -17.92
CA GLY A 165 -5.66 -15.14 -19.35
C GLY A 165 -5.13 -13.80 -19.88
N LEU A 166 -4.48 -12.97 -19.06
CA LEU A 166 -3.96 -11.68 -19.51
C LEU A 166 -2.75 -11.85 -20.46
N MET A 167 -1.76 -12.66 -20.08
CA MET A 167 -0.52 -12.81 -20.81
C MET A 167 -0.04 -14.27 -20.81
N LYS A 168 0.63 -14.63 -21.90
CA LYS A 168 1.25 -15.93 -22.11
C LYS A 168 2.62 -16.02 -21.44
N ASP A 169 3.44 -14.99 -21.63
CA ASP A 169 4.79 -14.91 -21.08
C ASP A 169 5.15 -13.48 -20.66
N VAL A 170 5.88 -13.40 -19.55
CA VAL A 170 6.53 -12.17 -19.08
C VAL A 170 7.92 -12.09 -19.73
N THR A 171 8.22 -10.93 -20.28
CA THR A 171 9.48 -10.63 -20.98
C THR A 171 10.35 -9.62 -20.26
N ASP A 172 9.76 -8.78 -19.40
CA ASP A 172 10.49 -7.76 -18.66
C ASP A 172 9.71 -7.28 -17.43
N LEU A 173 10.44 -6.82 -16.41
CA LEU A 173 9.94 -6.28 -15.16
C LEU A 173 10.78 -5.05 -14.77
N ALA A 174 10.14 -3.90 -14.58
CA ALA A 174 10.81 -2.66 -14.23
C ALA A 174 10.16 -2.00 -13.00
N PHE A 175 10.98 -1.39 -12.14
CA PHE A 175 10.52 -0.66 -10.95
C PHE A 175 10.54 0.84 -11.21
N GLU A 176 9.58 1.55 -10.62
CA GLU A 176 9.44 3.01 -10.69
C GLU A 176 9.58 3.59 -12.12
N HIS A 177 8.80 3.01 -13.03
CA HIS A 177 8.93 3.22 -14.47
C HIS A 177 8.04 4.37 -14.96
N SER A 178 8.61 5.28 -15.75
CA SER A 178 7.88 6.31 -16.49
C SER A 178 8.54 6.51 -17.85
N PRO A 179 7.95 5.97 -18.94
CA PRO A 179 8.54 6.12 -20.25
C PRO A 179 8.52 7.60 -20.65
N GLY A 180 9.68 8.12 -21.04
CA GLY A 180 9.84 9.53 -21.40
C GLY A 180 9.39 10.50 -20.31
N ARG A 181 9.73 10.24 -19.05
CA ARG A 181 9.48 11.13 -17.91
C ARG A 181 9.80 12.59 -18.25
N GLY A 182 8.84 13.50 -18.03
CA GLY A 182 8.96 14.92 -18.35
C GLY A 182 8.87 15.30 -19.85
N ASP A 183 8.78 14.33 -20.76
CA ASP A 183 8.64 14.57 -22.21
C ASP A 183 7.18 14.84 -22.58
N ALA A 184 6.97 15.78 -23.51
CA ALA A 184 5.65 16.18 -24.02
C ALA A 184 4.96 15.10 -24.87
N ARG A 185 5.69 14.10 -25.37
CA ARG A 185 5.12 12.90 -25.99
C ARG A 185 4.25 12.11 -25.01
N PHE A 186 4.60 12.13 -23.72
CA PHE A 186 3.89 11.46 -22.63
C PHE A 186 3.10 12.47 -21.79
N THR A 187 3.07 12.33 -20.47
CA THR A 187 2.34 13.23 -19.55
C THR A 187 3.08 14.53 -19.23
N GLN A 188 4.35 14.67 -19.64
CA GLN A 188 5.20 15.83 -19.36
C GLN A 188 5.34 16.15 -17.85
N ASP A 189 5.27 15.13 -17.00
CA ASP A 189 5.46 15.26 -15.57
C ASP A 189 6.19 14.03 -14.98
N GLY A 190 6.25 13.96 -13.64
CA GLY A 190 6.90 12.87 -12.92
C GLY A 190 6.02 11.64 -12.66
N THR A 191 4.85 11.53 -13.29
CA THR A 191 3.96 10.36 -13.10
C THR A 191 4.68 9.07 -13.49
N ALA A 192 4.56 8.02 -12.68
CA ALA A 192 5.19 6.73 -12.88
C ALA A 192 4.28 5.60 -12.38
N PHE A 193 4.66 4.36 -12.70
CA PHE A 193 4.12 3.14 -12.10
C PHE A 193 5.14 2.58 -11.12
N ASP A 194 4.68 2.02 -9.99
CA ASP A 194 5.59 1.39 -9.01
C ASP A 194 6.30 0.18 -9.61
N VAL A 195 5.56 -0.62 -10.41
CA VAL A 195 6.08 -1.73 -11.19
C VAL A 195 5.44 -1.73 -12.57
N VAL A 196 6.21 -2.17 -13.57
CA VAL A 196 5.70 -2.53 -14.88
C VAL A 196 6.06 -3.98 -15.18
N VAL A 197 5.08 -4.73 -15.67
CA VAL A 197 5.28 -6.06 -16.25
C VAL A 197 5.03 -5.96 -17.76
N ARG A 198 5.99 -6.40 -18.56
CA ARG A 198 5.84 -6.49 -20.02
C ARG A 198 5.81 -7.93 -20.45
N GLY A 199 5.04 -8.22 -21.48
CA GLY A 199 4.88 -9.59 -21.94
C GLY A 199 4.25 -9.71 -23.30
N ARG A 200 3.85 -10.93 -23.63
CA ARG A 200 3.10 -11.24 -24.84
C ARG A 200 1.74 -11.85 -24.49
N SER A 201 0.70 -11.50 -25.24
CA SER A 201 -0.57 -12.23 -25.20
C SER A 201 -0.44 -13.57 -25.94
N GLU A 202 -1.46 -14.43 -25.85
CA GLU A 202 -1.55 -15.66 -26.64
C GLU A 202 -1.51 -15.39 -28.16
N THR A 203 -1.99 -14.23 -28.59
CA THR A 203 -1.98 -13.80 -30.00
C THR A 203 -0.68 -13.08 -30.40
N GLY A 204 0.27 -12.90 -29.48
CA GLY A 204 1.58 -12.28 -29.73
C GLY A 204 1.63 -10.76 -29.55
N GLU A 205 0.54 -10.13 -29.14
CA GLU A 205 0.46 -8.69 -28.85
C GLU A 205 1.43 -8.31 -27.72
N ARG A 206 2.13 -7.18 -27.83
CA ARG A 206 2.95 -6.63 -26.75
C ARG A 206 2.05 -6.08 -25.66
N LEU A 207 2.18 -6.62 -24.45
CA LEU A 207 1.43 -6.19 -23.28
C LEU A 207 2.27 -5.29 -22.39
N PHE A 208 1.62 -4.25 -21.87
CA PHE A 208 2.13 -3.40 -20.81
C PHE A 208 1.18 -3.43 -19.62
N VAL A 209 1.63 -3.89 -18.46
CA VAL A 209 0.85 -3.86 -17.22
C VAL A 209 1.51 -2.87 -16.28
N GLY A 210 0.89 -1.69 -16.12
CA GLY A 210 1.29 -0.72 -15.11
C GLY A 210 0.66 -1.09 -13.77
N ILE A 211 1.45 -1.17 -12.71
CA ILE A 211 1.00 -1.54 -11.38
C ILE A 211 1.32 -0.42 -10.40
N GLU A 212 0.29 0.07 -9.71
CA GLU A 212 0.39 0.95 -8.55
C GLU A 212 0.16 0.13 -7.27
N ILE A 213 0.97 0.35 -6.24
CA ILE A 213 0.88 -0.34 -4.97
C ILE A 213 0.71 0.68 -3.84
N LYS A 214 -0.43 0.57 -3.17
CA LYS A 214 -0.70 1.29 -1.92
C LYS A 214 -0.63 0.30 -0.77
N TYR A 215 0.08 0.65 0.30
CA TYR A 215 0.02 -0.10 1.54
C TYR A 215 -0.82 0.65 2.57
N SER A 216 -0.24 1.65 3.23
CA SER A 216 -0.84 2.39 4.34
C SER A 216 -1.32 3.80 3.97
N GLU A 217 -1.16 4.15 2.71
CA GLU A 217 -1.63 5.38 2.09
C GLU A 217 -3.16 5.50 2.13
N SER A 218 -3.67 6.72 2.20
CA SER A 218 -5.12 7.00 2.26
C SER A 218 -5.76 7.30 0.90
N SER A 219 -4.96 7.40 -0.17
CA SER A 219 -5.37 7.96 -1.46
C SER A 219 -5.79 9.44 -1.40
N PHE A 220 -5.40 10.16 -0.33
CA PHE A 220 -5.56 11.60 -0.15
C PHE A 220 -4.21 12.33 -0.05
N GLU A 221 -3.18 11.82 -0.73
CA GLU A 221 -1.87 12.46 -0.80
C GLU A 221 -1.94 13.83 -1.47
N THR A 222 -0.90 14.64 -1.29
CA THR A 222 -0.84 15.99 -1.87
C THR A 222 -1.08 15.94 -3.38
N VAL A 223 -2.11 16.67 -3.83
CA VAL A 223 -2.43 16.81 -5.25
C VAL A 223 -1.28 17.58 -5.92
N PRO A 224 -0.63 17.00 -6.95
CA PRO A 224 0.46 17.68 -7.63
C PRO A 224 -0.07 18.82 -8.50
N ARG A 225 0.84 19.70 -8.93
CA ARG A 225 0.53 20.62 -10.02
C ARG A 225 0.34 19.82 -11.32
N PHE A 226 -0.84 19.91 -11.92
CA PHE A 226 -1.15 19.21 -13.15
C PHE A 226 -0.45 19.85 -14.36
N SER A 227 0.16 18.99 -15.18
CA SER A 227 0.62 19.36 -16.52
C SER A 227 -0.57 19.71 -17.43
N PRO A 228 -0.49 20.75 -18.27
CA PRO A 228 -1.51 21.02 -19.30
C PRO A 228 -1.72 19.83 -20.24
N ARG A 229 -0.73 18.94 -20.35
CA ARG A 229 -0.75 17.77 -21.23
C ARG A 229 -1.93 16.83 -20.96
N TYR A 230 -2.41 16.74 -19.71
CA TYR A 230 -3.60 15.94 -19.38
C TYR A 230 -4.88 16.44 -20.07
N ALA A 231 -5.00 17.75 -20.35
CA ALA A 231 -6.12 18.28 -21.11
C ALA A 231 -6.10 17.88 -22.58
N ALA A 232 -4.91 17.55 -23.12
CA ALA A 232 -4.75 17.04 -24.47
C ALA A 232 -4.91 15.51 -24.55
N ILE A 233 -4.48 14.76 -23.53
CA ILE A 233 -4.55 13.28 -23.52
C ILE A 233 -5.96 12.78 -23.20
N ALA A 234 -6.59 13.30 -22.13
CA ALA A 234 -7.81 12.70 -21.60
C ALA A 234 -8.98 12.62 -22.61
N PRO A 235 -9.21 13.64 -23.47
CA PRO A 235 -10.28 13.57 -24.48
C PRO A 235 -10.05 12.53 -25.58
N THR A 236 -8.80 12.25 -25.95
CA THR A 236 -8.48 11.32 -27.07
C THR A 236 -8.26 9.89 -26.59
N ALA A 237 -8.00 9.68 -25.31
CA ALA A 237 -7.74 8.35 -24.74
C ALA A 237 -8.95 7.39 -24.79
N ASN A 238 -10.18 7.92 -24.99
CA ASN A 238 -11.43 7.15 -24.98
C ASN A 238 -11.65 6.32 -23.70
N LEU A 239 -11.10 6.77 -22.57
CA LEU A 239 -11.20 6.08 -21.28
C LEU A 239 -12.33 6.61 -20.40
N PHE A 240 -12.53 7.94 -20.40
CA PHE A 240 -13.31 8.62 -19.37
C PHE A 240 -14.73 8.95 -19.84
N VAL A 241 -15.71 8.78 -18.95
CA VAL A 241 -17.11 9.22 -19.16
C VAL A 241 -17.15 10.72 -19.45
N ASP A 242 -16.49 11.50 -18.59
CA ASP A 242 -16.22 12.92 -18.79
C ASP A 242 -14.72 13.19 -18.52
N PRO A 243 -13.90 13.38 -19.57
CA PRO A 243 -12.46 13.66 -19.42
C PRO A 243 -12.15 15.03 -18.80
N ALA A 244 -13.12 15.94 -18.76
CA ALA A 244 -12.99 17.26 -18.15
C ALA A 244 -13.44 17.31 -16.68
N ALA A 245 -14.02 16.22 -16.15
CA ALA A 245 -14.52 16.17 -14.79
C ALA A 245 -13.46 16.61 -13.77
N ALA A 246 -13.78 17.62 -12.95
CA ALA A 246 -12.86 18.15 -11.95
C ALA A 246 -12.39 17.10 -10.93
N ALA A 247 -13.26 16.11 -10.64
CA ALA A 247 -12.97 15.00 -9.74
C ALA A 247 -11.75 14.16 -10.19
N LEU A 248 -11.49 14.04 -11.50
CA LEU A 248 -10.31 13.33 -12.02
C LEU A 248 -8.99 14.00 -11.61
N ARG A 249 -9.01 15.29 -11.27
CA ARG A 249 -7.83 16.08 -10.88
C ARG A 249 -7.76 16.33 -9.38
N ALA A 250 -8.65 15.69 -8.60
CA ALA A 250 -8.73 15.81 -7.17
C ALA A 250 -8.58 14.43 -6.50
N ASN A 251 -8.35 14.43 -5.18
CA ASN A 251 -8.41 13.20 -4.42
C ASN A 251 -9.85 12.67 -4.36
N PRO A 252 -10.04 11.35 -4.42
CA PRO A 252 -8.98 10.32 -4.40
C PRO A 252 -8.53 9.83 -5.79
N CYS A 253 -9.02 10.44 -6.88
CA CYS A 253 -8.85 9.94 -8.24
C CYS A 253 -7.54 10.38 -8.93
N GLN A 254 -6.94 11.49 -8.50
CA GLN A 254 -5.89 12.20 -9.25
C GLN A 254 -4.73 11.30 -9.69
N GLN A 255 -4.27 10.38 -8.84
CA GLN A 255 -3.11 9.55 -9.18
C GLN A 255 -3.46 8.50 -10.24
N LEU A 256 -4.59 7.80 -10.07
CA LEU A 256 -5.08 6.79 -11.02
C LEU A 256 -5.42 7.42 -12.37
N PHE A 257 -5.97 8.65 -12.37
CA PHE A 257 -6.20 9.42 -13.59
C PHE A 257 -4.88 9.70 -14.32
N ARG A 258 -3.87 10.22 -13.62
CA ARG A 258 -2.56 10.50 -14.21
C ARG A 258 -1.90 9.26 -14.80
N GLN A 259 -2.00 8.13 -14.10
CA GLN A 259 -1.46 6.84 -14.54
C GLN A 259 -2.20 6.25 -15.75
N HIS A 260 -3.54 6.36 -15.81
CA HIS A 260 -4.30 5.99 -17.00
C HIS A 260 -3.93 6.83 -18.22
N CYS A 261 -3.75 8.15 -18.04
CA CYS A 261 -3.27 9.00 -19.11
C CYS A 261 -1.85 8.63 -19.56
N LEU A 262 -0.95 8.28 -18.63
CA LEU A 262 0.38 7.79 -18.98
C LEU A 262 0.29 6.49 -19.80
N ALA A 263 -0.53 5.54 -19.37
CA ALA A 263 -0.76 4.29 -20.11
C ALA A 263 -1.34 4.54 -21.51
N ALA A 264 -2.24 5.52 -21.68
CA ALA A 264 -2.75 5.91 -23.00
C ALA A 264 -1.64 6.41 -23.91
N THR A 265 -0.74 7.26 -23.40
CA THR A 265 0.39 7.73 -24.21
C THR A 265 1.38 6.62 -24.59
N ILE A 266 1.49 5.56 -23.79
CA ILE A 266 2.32 4.38 -24.14
C ILE A 266 1.77 3.67 -25.39
N LEU A 267 0.45 3.54 -25.49
CA LEU A 267 -0.21 2.99 -26.67
C LEU A 267 -0.07 3.94 -27.87
N ASP A 268 -0.31 5.24 -27.68
CA ASP A 268 -0.18 6.24 -28.75
C ASP A 268 1.25 6.29 -29.35
N GLN A 269 2.27 6.06 -28.52
CA GLN A 269 3.67 6.01 -28.96
C GLN A 269 4.09 4.65 -29.53
N GLY A 270 3.18 3.67 -29.62
CA GLY A 270 3.45 2.33 -30.16
C GLY A 270 4.40 1.49 -29.31
N LEU A 271 4.56 1.81 -28.02
CA LEU A 271 5.43 1.09 -27.10
C LEU A 271 4.83 -0.23 -26.62
N ALA A 272 3.51 -0.36 -26.70
CA ALA A 272 2.77 -1.60 -26.48
C ALA A 272 1.55 -1.64 -27.40
N ASP A 273 1.03 -2.85 -27.64
CA ASP A 273 -0.16 -3.04 -28.46
C ASP A 273 -1.42 -3.06 -27.57
N ARG A 274 -1.28 -3.48 -26.31
CA ARG A 274 -2.32 -3.35 -25.26
C ARG A 274 -1.72 -2.97 -23.92
N ALA A 275 -2.49 -2.24 -23.12
CA ALA A 275 -2.11 -1.83 -21.78
C ALA A 275 -3.19 -2.14 -20.75
N VAL A 276 -2.80 -2.36 -19.50
CA VAL A 276 -3.68 -2.53 -18.34
C VAL A 276 -3.13 -1.72 -17.17
N LEU A 277 -4.00 -1.07 -16.40
CA LEU A 277 -3.65 -0.48 -15.11
C LEU A 277 -4.14 -1.36 -13.96
N VAL A 278 -3.25 -1.75 -13.07
CA VAL A 278 -3.55 -2.53 -11.87
C VAL A 278 -3.30 -1.66 -10.64
N LEU A 279 -4.21 -1.70 -9.68
CA LEU A 279 -4.00 -1.13 -8.35
C LEU A 279 -4.00 -2.28 -7.33
N ILE A 280 -2.94 -2.38 -6.53
CA ILE A 280 -2.84 -3.34 -5.44
C ILE A 280 -2.91 -2.60 -4.10
N ALA A 281 -3.81 -3.03 -3.22
CA ALA A 281 -3.88 -2.52 -1.85
C ALA A 281 -4.39 -3.59 -0.86
N PRO A 282 -4.02 -3.56 0.43
CA PRO A 282 -4.58 -4.46 1.44
C PRO A 282 -6.11 -4.41 1.47
N GLN A 283 -6.75 -5.57 1.66
CA GLN A 283 -8.21 -5.68 1.73
C GLN A 283 -8.81 -4.73 2.79
N HIS A 284 -8.13 -4.57 3.93
CA HIS A 284 -8.59 -3.70 5.01
C HIS A 284 -8.24 -2.21 4.82
N ASN A 285 -7.49 -1.84 3.78
CA ASN A 285 -7.31 -0.43 3.41
C ASN A 285 -8.53 0.07 2.62
N THR A 286 -9.64 0.25 3.35
CA THR A 286 -10.93 0.65 2.77
C THR A 286 -10.92 2.04 2.13
N LEU A 287 -9.98 2.90 2.49
CA LEU A 287 -9.81 4.22 1.86
C LEU A 287 -9.34 4.07 0.41
N THR A 288 -8.33 3.22 0.17
CA THR A 288 -7.87 2.92 -1.19
C THR A 288 -8.90 2.11 -1.98
N ALA A 289 -9.61 1.17 -1.34
CA ALA A 289 -10.72 0.49 -2.00
C ALA A 289 -11.82 1.48 -2.46
N THR A 290 -12.17 2.44 -1.59
CA THR A 290 -13.13 3.51 -1.93
C THR A 290 -12.61 4.42 -3.04
N ALA A 291 -11.31 4.73 -3.05
CA ALA A 291 -10.67 5.48 -4.12
C ALA A 291 -10.79 4.75 -5.47
N ALA A 292 -10.51 3.44 -5.49
CA ALA A 292 -10.65 2.60 -6.67
C ALA A 292 -12.10 2.60 -7.17
N THR A 293 -13.07 2.33 -6.29
CA THR A 293 -14.51 2.38 -6.66
C THR A 293 -14.93 3.75 -7.19
N THR A 294 -14.44 4.83 -6.58
CA THR A 294 -14.76 6.20 -7.01
C THR A 294 -14.18 6.47 -8.40
N PHE A 295 -12.93 6.08 -8.64
CA PHE A 295 -12.27 6.24 -9.93
C PHE A 295 -12.93 5.40 -11.02
N THR A 296 -13.33 4.16 -10.74
CA THR A 296 -14.05 3.27 -11.68
C THR A 296 -15.31 3.93 -12.24
N ARG A 297 -16.04 4.72 -11.45
CA ARG A 297 -17.25 5.44 -11.91
C ARG A 297 -16.96 6.52 -12.97
N HIS A 298 -15.70 6.93 -13.12
CA HIS A 298 -15.28 7.87 -14.16
C HIS A 298 -14.86 7.19 -15.47
N LEU A 299 -14.77 5.86 -15.53
CA LEU A 299 -14.37 5.11 -16.71
C LEU A 299 -15.59 4.67 -17.52
N ARG A 300 -15.52 4.72 -18.86
CA ARG A 300 -16.62 4.30 -19.76
C ARG A 300 -16.85 2.80 -19.71
N ASP A 301 -15.77 2.05 -19.80
CA ASP A 301 -15.75 0.59 -19.71
C ASP A 301 -14.50 0.18 -18.92
N PRO A 302 -14.61 0.05 -17.57
CA PRO A 302 -13.47 -0.27 -16.72
C PRO A 302 -12.82 -1.62 -17.02
N ALA A 303 -13.56 -2.60 -17.54
CA ALA A 303 -13.09 -3.98 -17.69
C ALA A 303 -12.76 -4.32 -19.15
N GLY A 304 -13.54 -3.82 -20.12
CA GLY A 304 -13.38 -4.09 -21.54
C GLY A 304 -12.84 -2.91 -22.36
N GLY A 305 -12.63 -1.76 -21.73
CA GLY A 305 -12.13 -0.55 -22.39
C GLY A 305 -10.70 -0.70 -22.93
N PRO A 306 -10.18 0.32 -23.64
CA PRO A 306 -8.88 0.24 -24.30
C PRO A 306 -7.72 0.05 -23.32
N ILE A 307 -7.90 0.47 -22.06
CA ILE A 307 -6.98 0.20 -20.95
C ILE A 307 -7.82 -0.20 -19.74
N PRO A 308 -8.01 -1.51 -19.50
CA PRO A 308 -8.73 -2.00 -18.34
C PRO A 308 -8.09 -1.53 -17.02
N PHE A 309 -8.94 -1.21 -16.03
CA PHE A 309 -8.54 -0.91 -14.67
C PHE A 309 -8.90 -2.08 -13.75
N ILE A 310 -7.87 -2.71 -13.16
CA ILE A 310 -8.02 -3.92 -12.36
C ILE A 310 -7.56 -3.65 -10.92
N PRO A 311 -8.47 -3.32 -9.99
CA PRO A 311 -8.14 -3.32 -8.57
C PRO A 311 -7.99 -4.77 -8.07
N ARG A 312 -6.92 -5.03 -7.30
CA ARG A 312 -6.61 -6.31 -6.65
C ARG A 312 -6.23 -6.07 -5.20
N THR A 313 -6.52 -7.05 -4.34
CA THR A 313 -6.05 -6.97 -2.96
C THR A 313 -4.60 -7.43 -2.85
N LEU A 314 -3.88 -6.96 -1.82
CA LEU A 314 -2.54 -7.44 -1.52
C LEU A 314 -2.56 -8.95 -1.21
N GLU A 315 -3.59 -9.41 -0.51
CA GLU A 315 -3.82 -10.79 -0.13
C GLU A 315 -4.00 -11.69 -1.38
N GLN A 316 -4.68 -11.20 -2.42
CA GLN A 316 -4.75 -11.88 -3.72
C GLN A 316 -3.38 -12.00 -4.39
N ALA A 317 -2.53 -10.98 -4.31
CA ALA A 317 -1.17 -11.05 -4.85
C ALA A 317 -0.29 -12.03 -4.06
N ILE A 318 -0.36 -12.01 -2.73
CA ILE A 318 0.38 -12.94 -1.86
C ILE A 318 -0.07 -14.38 -2.12
N THR A 319 -1.37 -14.59 -2.28
CA THR A 319 -1.95 -15.88 -2.66
C THR A 319 -1.44 -16.37 -4.02
N ALA A 320 -1.46 -15.51 -5.03
CA ALA A 320 -0.94 -15.85 -6.35
C ALA A 320 0.54 -16.24 -6.28
N LEU A 321 1.35 -15.57 -5.45
CA LEU A 321 2.74 -15.98 -5.19
C LEU A 321 2.82 -17.38 -4.58
N ALA A 322 1.99 -17.71 -3.59
CA ALA A 322 1.98 -19.03 -2.97
C ALA A 322 1.67 -20.13 -4.00
N ALA A 323 0.71 -19.90 -4.91
CA ALA A 323 0.34 -20.83 -5.97
C ALA A 323 1.47 -21.10 -6.98
N THR A 324 2.47 -20.22 -7.09
CA THR A 324 3.64 -20.42 -7.97
C THR A 324 4.74 -21.30 -7.38
N GLY A 325 4.56 -21.77 -6.14
CA GLY A 325 5.56 -22.53 -5.37
C GLY A 325 6.39 -21.69 -4.39
N LEU A 326 6.14 -20.38 -4.29
CA LEU A 326 6.80 -19.49 -3.31
C LEU A 326 6.03 -19.41 -1.98
N THR A 327 5.57 -20.55 -1.45
CA THR A 327 4.71 -20.60 -0.26
C THR A 327 5.36 -19.95 0.97
N ASP A 328 6.64 -20.23 1.25
CA ASP A 328 7.33 -19.65 2.43
C ASP A 328 7.49 -18.13 2.33
N HIS A 329 7.83 -17.64 1.14
CA HIS A 329 7.92 -16.19 0.90
C HIS A 329 6.54 -15.53 0.99
N ALA A 330 5.50 -16.17 0.46
CA ALA A 330 4.12 -15.71 0.57
C ALA A 330 3.64 -15.66 2.04
N ARG A 331 3.95 -16.67 2.84
CA ARG A 331 3.68 -16.67 4.30
C ARG A 331 4.43 -15.53 5.00
N ALA A 332 5.70 -15.31 4.67
CA ALA A 332 6.47 -14.20 5.23
C ALA A 332 5.90 -12.82 4.84
N LEU A 333 5.40 -12.68 3.60
CA LEU A 333 4.66 -11.49 3.16
C LEU A 333 3.35 -11.30 3.93
N HIS A 334 2.55 -12.36 4.08
CA HIS A 334 1.31 -12.33 4.86
C HIS A 334 1.58 -11.89 6.30
N ARG A 335 2.49 -12.60 6.97
CA ARG A 335 2.94 -12.33 8.34
C ARG A 335 3.36 -10.87 8.54
N ARG A 336 4.01 -10.29 7.54
CA ARG A 336 4.51 -8.91 7.62
C ARG A 336 3.45 -7.86 7.31
N TYR A 337 2.57 -8.11 6.35
CA TYR A 337 1.76 -7.05 5.75
C TYR A 337 0.24 -7.19 5.98
N ALA A 338 -0.27 -8.39 6.26
CA ALA A 338 -1.69 -8.70 6.30
C ALA A 338 -2.15 -9.58 7.49
N ASP A 339 -1.24 -10.11 8.30
CA ASP A 339 -1.56 -10.92 9.48
C ASP A 339 -2.06 -10.02 10.63
N TRP A 340 -3.37 -9.77 10.65
CA TRP A 340 -4.01 -8.95 11.67
C TRP A 340 -4.20 -9.68 13.01
N TRP A 341 -4.10 -11.01 13.02
CA TRP A 341 -4.19 -11.81 14.24
C TRP A 341 -3.01 -11.57 15.17
N LEU A 342 -1.84 -11.19 14.63
CA LEU A 342 -0.73 -10.66 15.41
C LEU A 342 -1.11 -9.44 16.25
N VAL A 343 -1.81 -8.50 15.64
CA VAL A 343 -2.23 -7.27 16.32
C VAL A 343 -3.28 -7.59 17.36
N ASP A 344 -4.24 -8.46 17.04
CA ASP A 344 -5.27 -8.89 17.98
C ASP A 344 -4.66 -9.62 19.18
N GLY A 345 -3.76 -10.58 18.94
CA GLY A 345 -3.06 -11.33 19.99
C GLY A 345 -2.26 -10.42 20.92
N GLU A 346 -1.52 -9.45 20.39
CA GLU A 346 -0.77 -8.49 21.22
C GLU A 346 -1.71 -7.67 22.11
N LEU A 347 -2.85 -7.22 21.56
CA LEU A 347 -3.85 -6.49 22.33
C LEU A 347 -4.49 -7.34 23.44
N GLN A 348 -4.66 -8.64 23.22
CA GLN A 348 -5.15 -9.56 24.25
C GLN A 348 -4.12 -9.75 25.37
N LEU A 349 -2.83 -9.85 25.03
CA LEU A 349 -1.75 -9.94 26.03
C LEU A 349 -1.70 -8.67 26.89
N ASP A 350 -1.78 -7.49 26.28
CA ASP A 350 -1.84 -6.19 26.97
C ASP A 350 -3.09 -6.03 27.85
N ALA A 351 -4.20 -6.69 27.47
CA ALA A 351 -5.45 -6.66 28.22
C ALA A 351 -5.47 -7.61 29.43
N THR A 352 -4.46 -8.47 29.59
CA THR A 352 -4.37 -9.38 30.73
C THR A 352 -4.29 -8.55 32.02
N PRO A 353 -5.23 -8.72 32.97
CA PRO A 353 -5.42 -7.76 34.06
C PRO A 353 -4.24 -7.76 35.04
N SER A 354 -3.38 -6.75 34.95
CA SER A 354 -2.73 -6.18 36.13
C SER A 354 -3.75 -5.24 36.78
N GLU A 355 -4.56 -5.77 37.71
CA GLU A 355 -5.47 -5.03 38.63
C GLU A 355 -5.76 -3.56 38.25
N THR A 356 -6.50 -3.27 37.17
CA THR A 356 -7.08 -1.91 37.05
C THR A 356 -8.35 -1.89 36.21
N ASN A 357 -9.41 -1.41 36.87
CA ASN A 357 -10.79 -1.36 36.43
C ASN A 357 -10.99 -0.64 35.09
N LEU A 358 -11.60 -1.33 34.12
CA LEU A 358 -12.10 -0.78 32.85
C LEU A 358 -13.18 0.30 33.01
N PHE A 359 -13.72 0.50 34.22
CA PHE A 359 -14.71 1.54 34.52
C PHE A 359 -14.45 2.18 35.89
N VAL A 360 -13.58 3.17 35.96
CA VAL A 360 -13.61 4.15 37.07
C VAL A 360 -14.42 5.34 36.62
N HIS A 361 -15.70 5.38 36.99
CA HIS A 361 -16.50 6.60 36.90
C HIS A 361 -15.80 7.71 37.70
N PRO A 362 -15.74 8.97 37.21
CA PRO A 362 -15.27 10.08 38.00
C PRO A 362 -16.19 10.23 39.22
N ARG A 363 -15.69 9.90 40.41
CA ARG A 363 -16.39 10.17 41.66
C ARG A 363 -16.57 11.68 41.79
N ASN A 364 -17.82 12.11 41.85
CA ASN A 364 -18.27 13.46 42.18
C ASN A 364 -17.36 14.13 43.23
N ALA A 365 -16.56 15.10 42.80
CA ALA A 365 -15.89 16.04 43.68
C ALA A 365 -16.89 17.13 44.09
N ASN A 366 -17.85 16.77 44.93
CA ASN A 366 -18.61 17.75 45.70
C ASN A 366 -18.92 17.17 47.09
N ARG A 367 -17.89 17.19 47.95
CA ARG A 367 -18.04 17.06 49.39
C ARG A 367 -17.49 18.32 50.05
N THR A 368 -18.42 19.24 50.27
CA THR A 368 -18.53 20.10 51.47
C THR A 368 -17.28 20.26 52.33
N ARG A 369 -16.66 21.45 52.28
CA ARG A 369 -15.76 21.93 53.34
C ARG A 369 -16.61 22.40 54.54
N PRO A 370 -16.29 21.99 55.79
CA PRO A 370 -16.86 22.63 56.97
C PRO A 370 -16.19 23.99 57.21
N ARG A 371 -17.01 25.02 57.50
CA ARG A 371 -16.56 26.36 57.90
C ARG A 371 -15.93 26.31 59.31
N PRO A 372 -14.80 26.99 59.57
CA PRO A 372 -14.32 27.21 60.93
C PRO A 372 -15.16 28.28 61.64
N GLU A 373 -15.42 28.06 62.93
CA GLU A 373 -16.12 28.94 63.86
C GLU A 373 -15.39 30.29 64.05
N ALA A 374 -16.16 31.37 64.13
CA ALA A 374 -15.68 32.72 64.40
C ALA A 374 -15.53 32.94 65.91
N GLN A 375 -14.33 33.36 66.36
CA GLN A 375 -14.11 33.87 67.72
C GLN A 375 -14.62 35.31 67.87
N PRO A 376 -15.15 35.69 69.05
CA PRO A 376 -15.86 36.94 69.25
C PRO A 376 -14.92 38.14 69.49
N HIS A 377 -15.35 39.29 68.95
CA HIS A 377 -14.74 40.60 69.14
C HIS A 377 -14.75 41.04 70.62
N ARG A 378 -13.58 41.44 71.14
CA ARG A 378 -13.47 42.31 72.32
C ARG A 378 -13.94 43.73 71.96
N LYS A 379 -14.88 44.26 72.73
CA LYS A 379 -15.28 45.67 72.73
C LYS A 379 -14.19 46.55 73.35
N ALA A 380 -14.01 47.73 72.81
CA ALA A 380 -13.50 48.90 73.51
C ALA A 380 -14.66 49.91 73.65
N ALA A 381 -14.68 50.58 74.81
CA ALA A 381 -15.73 51.42 75.43
C ALA A 381 -16.65 50.64 76.38
#